data_AF-A0A2S9FJ98-F1
#
_entry.id   AF-A0A2S9FJ98-F1
#
_cell.length_a   1.000
_cell.length_b   1.000
_cell.length_c   1.000
_cell.angle_alpha   90.00
_cell.angle_beta   90.00
_cell.angle_gamma   90.00
#
_symmetry.space_group_name_H-M   'P 1'
#
loop_
_entity.id
_entity.type
_entity.pdbx_description
1 polymer ?
#
loop_
_entity_poly.entity_id
_entity_poly.type
_entity_poly.pdbx_seq_one_letter_code
_entity_poly.pdbx_strand_id
1 'polypeptide(L)'
;MSAPSAAEAVRDTHTRRRAWTGVSVLAVVGTLNYADRFLPAVLAEPIREELALSDTAIGVINGFGFLAVYALIGIPIARISDRGAYGLVISGCLALWGVMTMLGGAVQ
;
A
#
# COMPACT_ATOMS: atom_id res chain seq x y z
N MET A 1 27.85 -31.58 23.19
CA MET A 1 27.48 -30.52 22.21
C MET A 1 27.00 -31.23 20.96
N SER A 2 25.71 -31.56 20.90
CA SER A 2 25.11 -32.38 19.85
C SER A 2 24.97 -31.53 18.58
N ALA A 3 25.49 -32.01 17.45
CA ALA A 3 25.33 -31.31 16.17
C ALA A 3 23.83 -31.17 15.83
N PRO A 4 23.36 -30.01 15.32
CA PRO A 4 21.98 -29.84 14.90
C PRO A 4 21.67 -30.86 13.79
N SER A 5 20.54 -31.56 13.94
CA SER A 5 20.10 -32.58 12.97
C SER A 5 19.81 -31.89 11.63
N ALA A 6 20.17 -32.52 10.51
CA ALA A 6 19.90 -32.00 9.17
C ALA A 6 18.43 -31.60 8.94
N ALA A 7 17.50 -32.17 9.70
CA ALA A 7 16.08 -31.81 9.72
C ALA A 7 15.78 -30.41 10.29
N GLU A 8 16.57 -29.89 11.24
CA GLU A 8 16.43 -28.52 11.79
C GLU A 8 16.95 -27.47 10.81
N ALA A 9 18.09 -27.73 10.15
CA ALA A 9 18.68 -26.82 9.16
C ALA A 9 17.78 -26.61 7.92
N VAL A 10 17.04 -27.65 7.49
CA VAL A 10 16.07 -27.57 6.39
C VAL A 10 14.78 -26.83 6.80
N ARG A 11 14.35 -26.97 8.06
CA ARG A 11 13.20 -26.23 8.61
C ARG A 11 13.49 -24.72 8.76
N ASP A 12 14.72 -24.35 9.13
CA ASP A 12 15.13 -22.95 9.25
C ASP A 12 15.32 -22.25 7.90
N THR A 13 15.84 -22.95 6.89
CA THR A 13 16.05 -22.37 5.55
C THR A 13 14.75 -22.07 4.82
N HIS A 14 13.73 -22.91 4.97
CA HIS A 14 12.38 -22.63 4.45
C HIS A 14 11.72 -21.43 5.15
N THR A 15 12.03 -21.19 6.42
CA THR A 15 11.48 -20.08 7.21
C THR A 15 12.19 -18.77 6.90
N ARG A 16 13.54 -18.79 6.83
CA ARG A 16 14.36 -17.62 6.51
C ARG A 16 14.12 -17.13 5.08
N ARG A 17 14.10 -18.02 4.07
CA ARG A 17 13.88 -17.60 2.68
C ARG A 17 12.48 -16.99 2.49
N ARG A 18 11.44 -17.58 3.09
CA ARG A 18 10.07 -17.04 3.05
C ARG A 18 9.96 -15.69 3.77
N ALA A 19 10.59 -15.54 4.92
CA ALA A 19 10.63 -14.27 5.64
C ALA A 19 11.29 -13.16 4.82
N TRP A 20 12.45 -13.45 4.21
CA TRP A 20 13.14 -12.51 3.32
C TRP A 20 12.32 -12.17 2.08
N THR A 21 11.64 -13.15 1.46
CA THR A 21 10.73 -12.87 0.35
C THR A 21 9.60 -11.93 0.77
N GLY A 22 8.99 -12.16 1.94
CA GLY A 22 7.94 -11.28 2.47
C GLY A 22 8.44 -9.85 2.71
N VAL A 23 9.63 -9.69 3.30
CA VAL A 23 10.26 -8.38 3.52
C VAL A 23 10.56 -7.69 2.20
N SER A 24 11.15 -8.39 1.22
CA SER A 24 11.45 -7.81 -0.09
C SER A 24 10.18 -7.35 -0.81
N VAL A 25 9.12 -8.16 -0.78
CA VAL A 25 7.83 -7.78 -1.37
C VAL A 25 7.24 -6.57 -0.66
N LEU A 26 7.19 -6.58 0.68
CA LEU A 26 6.71 -5.44 1.47
C LEU A 26 7.54 -4.18 1.24
N ALA A 27 8.84 -4.30 1.06
CA ALA A 27 9.73 -3.18 0.76
C ALA A 27 9.43 -2.58 -0.63
N VAL A 28 9.28 -3.42 -1.65
CA VAL A 28 8.92 -2.96 -3.01
C VAL A 28 7.54 -2.31 -3.00
N VAL A 29 6.55 -2.96 -2.40
CA VAL A 29 5.18 -2.44 -2.25
C VAL A 29 5.20 -1.11 -1.49
N GLY A 30 5.98 -1.01 -0.41
CA GLY A 30 6.14 0.21 0.37
C GLY A 30 6.74 1.35 -0.45
N THR A 31 7.78 1.07 -1.24
CA THR A 31 8.37 2.04 -2.17
C THR A 31 7.36 2.51 -3.21
N LEU A 32 6.62 1.59 -3.83
CA LEU A 32 5.60 1.94 -4.81
C LEU A 32 4.47 2.75 -4.19
N ASN A 33 4.00 2.39 -2.99
CA ASN A 33 3.01 3.16 -2.25
C ASN A 33 3.48 4.58 -1.96
N TYR A 34 4.77 4.75 -1.66
CA TYR A 34 5.35 6.06 -1.43
C TYR A 34 5.42 6.90 -2.71
N ALA A 35 5.83 6.29 -3.83
CA ALA A 35 5.82 6.94 -5.14
C ALA A 35 4.40 7.37 -5.55
N ASP A 36 3.41 6.49 -5.37
CA ASP A 36 2.00 6.73 -5.71
C ASP A 36 1.44 7.97 -4.99
N ARG A 37 1.84 8.19 -3.74
CA ARG A 37 1.44 9.40 -2.97
C ARG A 37 1.96 10.71 -3.53
N PHE A 38 3.01 10.71 -4.35
CA PHE A 38 3.51 11.92 -5.01
C PHE A 38 2.80 12.23 -6.33
N LEU A 39 2.20 11.22 -6.99
CA LEU A 39 1.53 11.42 -8.29
C LEU A 39 0.44 12.50 -8.24
N PRO A 40 -0.48 12.54 -7.25
CA PRO A 40 -1.54 13.55 -7.21
C PRO A 40 -1.02 14.99 -7.13
N ALA A 41 0.15 15.20 -6.51
CA ALA A 41 0.76 16.53 -6.43
C ALA A 41 1.39 16.95 -7.76
N VAL A 42 2.02 16.01 -8.48
CA VAL A 42 2.62 16.26 -9.80
C VAL A 42 1.55 16.45 -10.88
N LEU A 43 0.46 15.68 -10.79
CA LEU A 43 -0.65 15.71 -11.74
C LEU A 43 -1.74 16.72 -11.36
N ALA A 44 -1.62 17.43 -10.24
CA ALA A 44 -2.63 18.37 -9.76
C ALA A 44 -2.97 19.45 -10.81
N GLU A 45 -1.94 20.00 -11.46
CA GLU A 45 -2.07 21.06 -12.47
C GLU A 45 -2.75 20.59 -13.76
N PRO A 46 -2.29 19.50 -14.43
CA PRO A 46 -2.99 18.99 -15.61
C PRO A 46 -4.42 18.52 -15.31
N ILE A 47 -4.66 17.86 -14.17
CA ILE A 47 -6.01 17.44 -13.76
C ILE A 47 -6.93 18.65 -13.56
N ARG A 48 -6.41 19.73 -12.97
CA ARG A 48 -7.16 20.96 -12.75
C ARG A 48 -7.61 21.58 -14.07
N GLU A 49 -6.71 21.63 -15.05
CA GLU A 49 -6.99 22.20 -16.37
C GLU A 49 -8.00 21.34 -17.16
N GLU A 50 -7.82 20.03 -17.18
CA GLU A 50 -8.70 19.10 -17.90
C GLU A 50 -10.12 19.05 -17.33
N LEU A 51 -10.25 19.09 -16.00
CA LEU A 51 -11.55 19.01 -15.30
C LEU A 51 -12.14 20.39 -14.97
N ALA A 52 -11.48 21.48 -15.40
CA ALA A 52 -11.86 22.87 -15.10
C ALA A 52 -12.16 23.10 -13.60
N LEU A 53 -11.33 22.52 -12.72
CA LEU A 53 -11.48 22.60 -11.26
C LEU A 53 -10.89 23.90 -10.71
N SER A 54 -11.42 24.37 -9.57
CA SER A 54 -10.84 25.50 -8.85
C SER A 54 -9.62 25.07 -8.01
N ASP A 55 -8.71 26.01 -7.74
CA ASP A 55 -7.54 25.78 -6.88
C ASP A 55 -7.94 25.28 -5.48
N THR A 56 -9.08 25.76 -4.97
CA THR A 56 -9.64 25.31 -3.69
C THR A 56 -10.09 23.86 -3.76
N ALA A 57 -10.73 23.42 -4.85
CA ALA A 57 -11.17 22.03 -4.99
C ALA A 57 -9.99 21.06 -5.02
N ILE A 58 -8.92 21.40 -5.77
CA ILE A 58 -7.68 20.62 -5.81
C ILE A 58 -7.01 20.55 -4.43
N GLY A 59 -6.93 21.69 -3.72
CA GLY A 59 -6.37 21.73 -2.36
C GLY A 59 -7.18 20.90 -1.35
N VAL A 60 -8.51 20.91 -1.47
CA VAL A 60 -9.39 20.07 -0.65
C VAL A 60 -9.16 18.59 -0.95
N ILE A 61 -9.08 18.17 -2.21
CA ILE A 61 -8.88 16.76 -2.59
C ILE A 61 -7.51 16.25 -2.10
N ASN A 62 -6.44 16.98 -2.40
CA ASN A 62 -5.07 16.55 -2.07
C ASN A 62 -4.72 16.70 -0.57
N GLY A 63 -5.31 17.66 0.13
CA GLY A 63 -5.06 17.90 1.55
C GLY A 63 -6.13 17.31 2.46
N PHE A 64 -7.28 17.99 2.52
CA PHE A 64 -8.32 17.67 3.50
C PHE A 64 -9.00 16.32 3.24
N GLY A 65 -9.31 16.00 2.00
CA GLY A 65 -9.92 14.74 1.59
C GLY A 65 -9.04 13.56 1.97
N PHE A 66 -7.75 13.65 1.65
CA PHE A 66 -6.76 12.65 2.05
C PHE A 66 -6.72 12.48 3.58
N LEU A 67 -6.62 13.58 4.33
CA LEU A 67 -6.58 13.56 5.80
C LEU A 67 -7.86 12.93 6.39
N ALA A 68 -9.03 13.35 5.92
CA ALA A 68 -10.32 12.87 6.42
C ALA A 68 -10.47 11.37 6.18
N VAL A 69 -10.14 10.89 4.98
CA VAL A 69 -10.18 9.45 4.67
C VAL A 69 -9.19 8.67 5.55
N TYR A 70 -7.95 9.17 5.71
CA TYR A 70 -6.96 8.53 6.57
C TYR A 70 -7.41 8.45 8.03
N ALA A 71 -7.97 9.53 8.57
CA ALA A 71 -8.46 9.57 9.94
C ALA A 71 -9.64 8.63 10.16
N LEU A 72 -10.60 8.62 9.23
CA LEU A 72 -11.84 7.85 9.35
C LEU A 72 -11.65 6.36 9.09
N ILE A 73 -10.89 6.00 8.05
CA ILE A 73 -10.73 4.60 7.62
C ILE A 73 -9.47 3.96 8.23
N GLY A 74 -8.43 4.75 8.50
CA GLY A 74 -7.19 4.25 9.07
C GLY A 74 -7.37 3.60 10.45
N ILE A 75 -8.21 4.19 11.31
CA ILE A 75 -8.47 3.64 12.65
C ILE A 75 -9.19 2.27 12.59
N PRO A 76 -10.30 2.10 11.85
CA PRO A 76 -10.93 0.79 11.65
C PRO A 76 -9.99 -0.26 11.07
N ILE A 77 -9.23 0.10 10.02
CA ILE A 77 -8.29 -0.84 9.37
C ILE A 77 -7.19 -1.27 10.35
N ALA A 78 -6.63 -0.34 11.13
CA ALA A 78 -5.66 -0.66 12.17
C ALA A 78 -6.24 -1.67 13.17
N ARG A 79 -7.47 -1.44 13.66
CA ARG A 79 -8.13 -2.38 14.57
C ARG A 79 -8.38 -3.76 13.97
N ILE A 80 -8.67 -3.86 12.68
CA ILE A 80 -8.86 -5.16 12.00
C ILE A 80 -7.51 -5.87 11.86
N SER A 81 -6.46 -5.12 11.51
CA SER A 81 -5.10 -5.65 11.40
C SER A 81 -4.59 -6.20 12.74
N ASP A 82 -4.81 -5.47 13.83
CA ASP A 82 -4.37 -5.84 15.18
C ASP A 82 -5.05 -7.13 15.71
N ARG A 83 -6.22 -7.48 15.16
CA ARG A 83 -6.93 -8.74 15.48
C ARG A 83 -6.35 -9.97 14.78
N GLY A 84 -5.20 -9.84 14.12
CA GLY A 84 -4.51 -10.94 13.44
C GLY A 84 -4.91 -11.10 11.97
N ALA A 85 -5.76 -10.24 11.43
CA ALA A 85 -6.18 -10.27 10.02
C ALA A 85 -5.23 -9.48 9.09
N TYR A 86 -3.98 -9.24 9.50
CA TYR A 86 -3.00 -8.43 8.77
C TYR A 86 -2.82 -8.87 7.30
N GLY A 87 -2.82 -10.19 7.03
CA GLY A 87 -2.70 -10.70 5.66
C GLY A 87 -3.92 -10.37 4.78
N LEU A 88 -5.12 -10.39 5.35
CA LEU A 88 -6.37 -10.05 4.66
C LEU A 88 -6.45 -8.55 4.41
N VAL A 89 -6.02 -7.74 5.37
CA VAL A 89 -5.92 -6.28 5.22
C VAL A 89 -4.94 -5.92 4.10
N ILE A 90 -3.71 -6.46 4.14
CA ILE A 90 -2.69 -6.17 3.12
C ILE A 90 -3.16 -6.60 1.74
N SER A 91 -3.67 -7.83 1.59
CA SER A 91 -4.15 -8.31 0.29
C SER A 91 -5.34 -7.53 -0.24
N GLY A 92 -6.30 -7.16 0.62
CA GLY A 92 -7.44 -6.32 0.25
C GLY A 92 -7.02 -4.92 -0.19
N CYS A 93 -6.11 -4.28 0.54
CA CYS A 93 -5.55 -2.98 0.16
C CYS A 93 -4.80 -3.04 -1.17
N LEU A 94 -3.99 -4.07 -1.40
CA LEU A 94 -3.26 -4.24 -2.66
C LEU A 94 -4.19 -4.52 -3.83
N ALA A 95 -5.23 -5.32 -3.63
CA ALA A 95 -6.22 -5.61 -4.66
C ALA A 95 -6.99 -4.34 -5.05
N LEU A 96 -7.48 -3.58 -4.06
CA LEU A 96 -8.17 -2.31 -4.30
C LEU A 96 -7.27 -1.30 -5.02
N TRP A 97 -6.03 -1.13 -4.54
CA TRP A 97 -5.06 -0.23 -5.16
C TRP A 97 -4.76 -0.65 -6.60
N GLY A 98 -4.49 -1.93 -6.85
CA GLY A 98 -4.23 -2.45 -8.20
C GLY A 98 -5.41 -2.25 -9.15
N VAL A 99 -6.65 -2.41 -8.69
CA VAL A 99 -7.86 -2.11 -9.48
C VAL A 99 -7.92 -0.62 -9.82
N MET A 100 -7.65 0.26 -8.85
CA MET A 100 -7.63 1.71 -9.09
C MET A 100 -6.55 2.11 -10.09
N THR A 101 -5.33 1.56 -9.98
CA THR A 101 -4.24 1.81 -10.94
C THR A 101 -4.61 1.31 -12.33
N MET A 102 -5.22 0.12 -12.44
CA MET A 102 -5.66 -0.44 -13.72
C MET A 102 -6.74 0.43 -14.37
N LEU A 103 -7.72 0.92 -13.59
CA LEU A 103 -8.74 1.84 -14.08
C LEU A 103 -8.12 3.17 -14.52
N GLY A 104 -7.17 3.72 -13.75
CA GLY A 104 -6.47 4.94 -14.11
C GLY A 104 -5.67 4.82 -15.42
N GLY A 105 -5.01 3.69 -15.65
CA GLY A 105 -4.31 3.42 -16.91
C GLY A 105 -5.22 3.05 -18.08
N ALA A 106 -6.47 2.63 -17.83
CA ALA A 106 -7.43 2.29 -18.87
C ALA A 106 -8.15 3.52 -19.45
N VAL A 107 -8.10 4.66 -18.75
CA VAL A 107 -8.58 5.94 -19.25
C VAL A 107 -7.47 6.53 -20.11
N GLN A 108 -7.64 6.46 -21.43
CA GLN A 108 -6.72 7.03 -22.44
C GLN A 108 -7.25 8.37 -22.95
#